data_AF-A0A5D0V6G3-F1
#
_entry.id   AF-A0A5D0V6G3-F1
#
_cell.length_a   1.000
_cell.length_b   1.000
_cell.length_c   1.000
_cell.angle_alpha   90.00
_cell.angle_beta   90.00
_cell.angle_gamma   90.00
#
_symmetry.space_group_name_H-M   'P 1'
#
loop_
_entity.id
_entity.type
_entity.pdbx_description
1 polymer ?
#
loop_
_entity_poly.entity_id
_entity_poly.type
_entity_poly.pdbx_seq_one_letter_code
_entity_poly.pdbx_strand_id
1 'polypeptide(L)'
;MRLNWLRGLDLWVVVATVAGIGTLLAALAMTSDGLGDWGAGVLVNIGASVLLIVPVYILTKRLDKRIERVGSETRSSVQALADRVETFEQDVERRIEDVAASVAAQLEQERHEDKAAFTALGSAPSRDSVLEALRRANELGLISQRRGPRVCVSDAWRIFVRIDFNEAPDRYFDEEEVSFTLETFDGNMLAVVLWPEDQDVEAVMVKLGRSLLRETSGEQLDVRGLFEGMSRALSIAQTDPERRPIWQVCPPQWVVTEHGIHTYGGAPYYGAATRALEGNARLATHIAEKTWVDPDSLDDAVAVALALSKP
;
A
#
# COMPACT_ATOMS: atom_id res chain seq x y z
N MET A 1 -10.31 -50.11 -41.97
CA MET A 1 -9.13 -49.24 -41.73
C MET A 1 -7.97 -49.62 -42.66
N ARG A 2 -8.22 -49.71 -43.97
CA ARG A 2 -7.25 -50.12 -45.00
C ARG A 2 -7.54 -49.32 -46.29
N LEU A 3 -6.48 -48.97 -47.03
CA LEU A 3 -6.44 -48.36 -48.38
C LEU A 3 -6.55 -46.82 -48.59
N ASN A 4 -6.47 -45.95 -47.57
CA ASN A 4 -6.25 -44.51 -47.83
C ASN A 4 -4.77 -44.11 -47.94
N TRP A 5 -3.83 -45.01 -47.67
CA TRP A 5 -2.38 -44.72 -47.70
C TRP A 5 -1.79 -44.62 -49.11
N LEU A 6 -2.45 -45.22 -50.12
CA LEU A 6 -1.96 -45.24 -51.51
C LEU A 6 -2.32 -43.99 -52.32
N ARG A 7 -3.22 -43.11 -51.82
CA ARG A 7 -3.65 -41.91 -52.55
C ARG A 7 -2.62 -40.75 -52.54
N GLY A 8 -1.52 -40.90 -51.81
CA GLY A 8 -0.43 -39.90 -51.76
C GLY A 8 0.91 -40.43 -52.26
N LEU A 9 0.95 -41.62 -52.88
CA LEU A 9 2.14 -42.10 -53.57
C LEU A 9 2.25 -41.30 -54.85
N ASP A 10 3.24 -40.42 -54.88
CA ASP A 10 3.49 -39.54 -56.02
C ASP A 10 3.54 -40.41 -57.28
N LEU A 11 2.73 -40.08 -58.29
CA LEU A 11 2.58 -40.88 -59.52
C LEU A 11 3.96 -41.22 -60.11
N TRP A 12 4.90 -40.28 -59.98
CA TRP A 12 6.31 -40.40 -60.36
C TRP A 12 7.07 -41.54 -59.67
N VAL A 13 6.81 -41.82 -58.39
CA VAL A 13 7.44 -42.91 -57.66
C VAL A 13 6.92 -44.26 -58.14
N VAL A 14 5.61 -44.36 -58.40
CA VAL A 14 5.01 -45.57 -58.98
C VAL A 14 5.56 -45.80 -60.38
N VAL A 15 5.61 -44.77 -61.21
CA VAL A 15 6.18 -44.82 -62.57
C VAL A 15 7.65 -45.21 -62.54
N ALA A 16 8.48 -44.62 -61.65
CA ALA A 16 9.90 -44.95 -61.54
C ALA A 16 10.14 -46.39 -61.05
N THR A 17 9.32 -46.87 -60.11
CA THR A 17 9.42 -48.26 -59.61
C THR A 17 9.01 -49.26 -60.68
N VAL A 18 7.92 -48.99 -61.41
CA VAL A 18 7.44 -49.81 -62.52
C VAL A 18 8.45 -49.80 -63.67
N ALA A 19 9.03 -48.64 -63.99
CA ALA A 19 10.09 -48.53 -65.00
C ALA A 19 11.35 -49.31 -64.59
N GLY A 20 11.79 -49.23 -63.33
CA GLY A 20 12.94 -49.98 -62.82
C GLY A 20 12.73 -51.50 -62.78
N ILE A 21 11.51 -51.96 -62.44
CA ILE A 21 11.15 -53.38 -62.52
C ILE A 21 11.06 -53.82 -63.99
N GLY A 22 10.50 -52.98 -64.86
CA GLY A 22 10.38 -53.23 -66.29
C GLY A 22 11.74 -53.36 -66.97
N THR A 23 12.72 -52.52 -66.63
CA THR A 23 14.09 -52.62 -67.16
C THR A 23 14.81 -53.87 -66.65
N LEU A 24 14.60 -54.28 -65.40
CA LEU A 24 15.14 -55.54 -64.87
C LEU A 24 14.54 -56.77 -65.56
N LEU A 25 13.23 -56.78 -65.78
CA LEU A 25 12.54 -57.87 -66.49
C LEU A 25 12.95 -57.94 -67.97
N ALA A 26 13.11 -56.78 -68.62
CA ALA A 26 13.61 -56.71 -70.00
C ALA A 26 15.06 -57.20 -70.12
N ALA A 27 15.93 -56.88 -69.15
CA ALA A 27 17.29 -57.39 -69.10
C ALA A 27 17.34 -58.93 -68.98
N LEU A 28 16.43 -59.50 -68.19
CA LEU A 28 16.29 -60.94 -67.98
C LEU A 28 15.82 -61.68 -69.25
N ALA A 29 14.97 -61.04 -70.04
CA ALA A 29 14.57 -61.54 -71.35
C ALA A 29 15.71 -61.42 -72.38
N MET A 30 16.53 -60.36 -72.33
CA MET A 30 17.65 -60.18 -73.25
C MET A 30 18.85 -61.11 -73.00
N THR A 31 18.98 -61.67 -71.79
CA THR A 31 20.02 -62.67 -71.49
C THR A 31 19.81 -64.01 -72.20
N SER A 32 18.63 -64.31 -72.76
CA SER A 32 18.39 -65.58 -73.47
C SER A 32 18.96 -65.65 -74.89
N ASP A 33 19.25 -64.51 -75.53
CA ASP A 33 19.50 -64.44 -76.98
C ASP A 33 20.97 -64.17 -77.36
N GLY A 34 21.92 -64.32 -76.41
CA GLY A 34 23.36 -64.42 -76.68
C GLY A 34 24.09 -63.17 -77.24
N LEU A 35 23.38 -62.12 -77.65
CA LEU A 35 23.95 -60.91 -78.27
C LEU A 35 23.96 -59.66 -77.38
N GLY A 36 23.57 -59.78 -76.11
CA GLY A 36 23.23 -58.61 -75.27
C GLY A 36 23.85 -58.54 -73.88
N ASP A 37 24.91 -59.31 -73.57
CA ASP A 37 25.42 -59.44 -72.20
C ASP A 37 25.86 -58.09 -71.59
N TRP A 38 26.49 -57.23 -72.41
CA TRP A 38 26.83 -55.85 -72.03
C TRP A 38 25.59 -54.97 -71.80
N GLY A 39 24.57 -55.08 -72.65
CA GLY A 39 23.33 -54.30 -72.54
C GLY A 39 22.47 -54.72 -71.33
N ALA A 40 22.43 -56.02 -71.04
CA ALA A 40 21.79 -56.56 -69.84
C ALA A 40 22.50 -56.04 -68.57
N GLY A 41 23.84 -56.00 -68.54
CA GLY A 41 24.60 -55.45 -67.43
C GLY A 41 24.31 -53.96 -67.18
N VAL A 42 24.20 -53.15 -68.23
CA VAL A 42 23.84 -51.72 -68.11
C VAL A 42 22.40 -51.55 -67.60
N LEU A 43 21.44 -52.32 -68.12
CA LEU A 43 20.04 -52.27 -67.69
C LEU A 43 19.86 -52.73 -66.24
N VAL A 44 20.59 -53.76 -65.81
CA VAL A 44 20.58 -54.23 -64.42
C VAL A 44 21.15 -53.17 -63.48
N ASN A 45 22.27 -52.51 -63.84
CA ASN A 45 22.85 -51.45 -63.02
C ASN A 45 21.94 -50.21 -62.93
N ILE A 46 21.29 -49.81 -64.03
CA ILE A 46 20.32 -48.71 -64.03
C ILE A 46 19.08 -49.07 -63.21
N GLY A 47 18.51 -50.26 -63.43
CA GLY A 47 17.36 -50.77 -62.69
C GLY A 47 17.63 -50.87 -61.19
N ALA A 48 18.79 -51.41 -60.79
CA ALA A 48 19.23 -51.50 -59.40
C ALA A 48 19.46 -50.11 -58.77
N SER A 49 20.08 -49.18 -59.49
CA SER A 49 20.28 -47.80 -59.02
C SER A 49 18.95 -47.08 -58.79
N VAL A 50 17.99 -47.22 -59.70
CA VAL A 50 16.62 -46.67 -59.53
C VAL A 50 15.93 -47.32 -58.34
N LEU A 51 16.01 -48.64 -58.18
CA LEU A 51 15.43 -49.38 -57.06
C LEU A 51 16.04 -49.00 -55.70
N LEU A 52 17.30 -48.59 -55.66
CA LEU A 52 17.97 -48.11 -54.44
C LEU A 52 17.61 -46.64 -54.12
N ILE A 53 17.44 -45.78 -55.14
CA ILE A 53 17.10 -44.36 -54.95
C ILE A 53 15.65 -44.17 -54.50
N VAL A 54 14.72 -44.99 -55.00
CA VAL A 54 13.29 -44.84 -54.70
C VAL A 54 12.96 -44.93 -53.19
N PRO A 55 13.45 -45.92 -52.42
CA PRO A 55 13.24 -45.98 -50.96
C PRO A 55 13.82 -44.77 -50.23
N VAL A 56 15.00 -44.29 -50.65
CA VAL A 56 15.65 -43.11 -50.07
C VAL A 56 14.79 -41.86 -50.32
N TYR A 57 14.28 -41.69 -51.55
CA TYR A 57 13.39 -40.58 -51.89
C TYR A 57 12.06 -40.62 -51.11
N ILE A 58 11.49 -41.80 -50.88
CA ILE A 58 10.28 -41.94 -50.04
C ILE A 58 10.60 -41.56 -48.59
N LEU A 59 11.77 -41.95 -48.08
CA LEU A 59 12.20 -41.63 -46.71
C LEU A 59 12.39 -40.13 -46.54
N THR A 60 13.12 -39.47 -47.44
CA THR A 60 13.34 -38.00 -47.40
C THR A 60 12.01 -37.25 -47.48
N LYS A 61 11.14 -37.61 -48.43
CA LYS A 61 9.82 -36.96 -48.55
C LYS A 61 8.93 -37.17 -47.32
N ARG A 62 9.03 -38.31 -46.63
CA ARG A 62 8.31 -38.54 -45.37
C ARG A 62 8.90 -37.75 -44.21
N LEU A 63 10.23 -37.61 -44.16
CA LEU A 63 10.90 -36.78 -43.16
C LEU A 63 10.53 -35.31 -43.36
N ASP A 64 10.58 -34.81 -44.60
CA ASP A 64 10.17 -33.43 -44.93
C ASP A 64 8.73 -33.15 -44.51
N LYS A 65 7.79 -34.05 -44.83
CA LYS A 65 6.39 -33.92 -44.40
C LYS A 65 6.21 -33.96 -42.88
N ARG A 66 7.03 -34.75 -42.16
CA ARG A 66 7.00 -34.79 -40.70
C ARG A 66 7.60 -33.52 -40.10
N ILE A 67 8.70 -33.01 -40.65
CA ILE A 67 9.35 -31.77 -40.23
C ILE A 67 8.41 -30.59 -40.46
N GLU A 68 7.74 -30.53 -41.61
CA GLU A 68 6.76 -29.47 -41.91
C GLU A 68 5.55 -29.54 -40.98
N ARG A 69 5.01 -30.75 -40.73
CA ARG A 69 3.91 -30.93 -39.77
C ARG A 69 4.32 -30.52 -38.36
N VAL A 70 5.45 -31.01 -37.85
CA VAL A 70 5.97 -30.66 -36.52
C VAL A 70 6.27 -29.16 -36.44
N GLY A 71 6.83 -28.57 -37.50
CA GLY A 71 7.05 -27.14 -37.60
C GLY A 71 5.76 -26.33 -37.52
N SER A 72 4.71 -26.77 -38.22
CA SER A 72 3.39 -26.14 -38.17
C SER A 72 2.70 -26.28 -36.81
N GLU A 73 2.73 -27.47 -36.20
CA GLU A 73 2.16 -27.75 -34.87
C GLU A 73 2.92 -27.02 -33.75
N THR A 74 4.24 -26.91 -33.88
CA THR A 74 5.07 -26.15 -32.93
C THR A 74 4.78 -24.65 -33.06
N ARG A 75 4.72 -24.11 -34.28
CA ARG A 75 4.38 -22.69 -34.50
C ARG A 75 2.98 -22.35 -33.95
N SER A 76 1.98 -23.19 -34.22
CA SER A 76 0.63 -22.96 -33.69
C SER A 76 0.58 -23.05 -32.16
N SER A 77 1.36 -23.96 -31.57
CA SER A 77 1.42 -24.12 -30.11
C SER A 77 2.16 -22.96 -29.44
N VAL A 78 3.24 -22.46 -30.05
CA VAL A 78 3.97 -21.26 -29.58
C VAL A 78 3.09 -20.03 -29.70
N GLN A 79 2.35 -19.87 -30.79
CA GLN A 79 1.42 -18.74 -30.95
C GLN A 79 0.29 -18.80 -29.93
N ALA A 80 -0.35 -19.95 -29.73
CA ALA A 80 -1.39 -20.11 -28.72
C ALA A 80 -0.87 -19.89 -27.29
N LEU A 81 0.40 -20.22 -27.01
CA LEU A 81 1.02 -19.91 -25.73
C LEU A 81 1.30 -18.41 -25.59
N ALA A 82 1.79 -17.75 -26.64
CA ALA A 82 2.02 -16.31 -26.66
C ALA A 82 0.70 -15.54 -26.41
N ASP A 83 -0.38 -15.90 -27.10
CA ASP A 83 -1.70 -15.29 -26.91
C ASP A 83 -2.22 -15.50 -25.47
N ARG A 84 -1.97 -16.68 -24.87
CA ARG A 84 -2.32 -16.97 -23.48
C ARG A 84 -1.49 -16.17 -22.49
N VAL A 85 -0.20 -16.01 -22.76
CA VAL A 85 0.70 -15.18 -21.94
C VAL A 85 0.26 -13.72 -22.01
N GLU A 86 -0.03 -13.20 -23.20
CA GLU A 86 -0.53 -11.83 -23.38
C GLU A 86 -1.86 -11.61 -22.67
N THR A 87 -2.81 -12.54 -22.82
CA THR A 87 -4.09 -12.48 -22.09
C THR A 87 -3.88 -12.54 -20.58
N PHE A 88 -2.96 -13.39 -20.10
CA PHE A 88 -2.65 -13.50 -18.68
C PHE A 88 -1.97 -12.24 -18.14
N GLU A 89 -1.04 -11.64 -18.89
CA GLU A 89 -0.40 -10.38 -18.54
C GLU A 89 -1.44 -9.24 -18.43
N GLN A 90 -2.35 -9.15 -19.39
CA GLN A 90 -3.46 -8.19 -19.35
C GLN A 90 -4.40 -8.42 -18.15
N ASP A 91 -4.74 -9.69 -17.86
CA ASP A 91 -5.56 -10.05 -16.70
C ASP A 91 -4.86 -9.70 -15.36
N VAL A 92 -3.54 -9.90 -15.28
CA VAL A 92 -2.74 -9.56 -14.09
C VAL A 92 -2.67 -8.05 -13.91
N GLU A 93 -2.39 -7.29 -14.97
CA GLU A 93 -2.36 -5.82 -14.94
C GLU A 93 -3.71 -5.27 -14.47
N ARG A 94 -4.82 -5.76 -15.05
CA ARG A 94 -6.17 -5.36 -14.65
C ARG A 94 -6.46 -5.68 -13.18
N ARG A 95 -6.04 -6.85 -12.69
CA ARG A 95 -6.22 -7.21 -11.26
C ARG A 95 -5.40 -6.33 -10.33
N ILE A 96 -4.20 -5.93 -10.75
CA ILE A 96 -3.36 -5.00 -9.97
C ILE A 96 -4.05 -3.63 -9.91
N GLU A 97 -4.59 -3.13 -11.02
CA GLU A 97 -5.36 -1.89 -11.08
C GLU A 97 -6.62 -1.96 -10.20
N ASP A 98 -7.39 -3.06 -10.28
CA ASP A 98 -8.58 -3.29 -9.46
C ASP A 98 -8.25 -3.29 -7.96
N VAL A 99 -7.16 -3.94 -7.56
CA VAL A 99 -6.68 -3.95 -6.15
C VAL A 99 -6.21 -2.56 -5.73
N ALA A 100 -5.45 -1.86 -6.56
CA ALA A 100 -4.98 -0.51 -6.24
C ALA A 100 -6.16 0.46 -6.06
N ALA A 101 -7.17 0.39 -6.93
CA ALA A 101 -8.40 1.18 -6.82
C ALA A 101 -9.19 0.84 -5.54
N SER A 102 -9.32 -0.45 -5.21
CA SER A 102 -9.99 -0.90 -3.98
C SER A 102 -9.28 -0.40 -2.72
N VAL A 103 -7.94 -0.49 -2.68
CA VAL A 103 -7.14 0.00 -1.54
C VAL A 103 -7.26 1.51 -1.41
N ALA A 104 -7.19 2.26 -2.51
CA ALA A 104 -7.35 3.71 -2.49
C ALA A 104 -8.75 4.13 -1.97
N ALA A 105 -9.81 3.44 -2.39
CA ALA A 105 -11.16 3.68 -1.92
C ALA A 105 -11.31 3.38 -0.41
N GLN A 106 -10.73 2.28 0.06
CA GLN A 106 -10.74 1.93 1.48
C GLN A 106 -9.99 2.98 2.33
N LEU A 107 -8.80 3.42 1.89
CA LEU A 107 -8.02 4.44 2.59
C LEU A 107 -8.70 5.82 2.61
N GLU A 108 -9.50 6.17 1.60
CA GLU A 108 -10.31 7.39 1.63
C GLU A 108 -11.49 7.26 2.59
N GLN A 109 -12.16 6.10 2.61
CA GLN A 109 -13.24 5.82 3.55
C GLN A 109 -12.75 5.86 5.01
N GLU A 110 -11.62 5.22 5.32
CA GLU A 110 -11.00 5.27 6.65
C GLU A 110 -10.66 6.71 7.06
N ARG A 111 -10.07 7.51 6.17
CA ARG A 111 -9.80 8.94 6.42
C ARG A 111 -11.07 9.74 6.70
N HIS A 112 -12.17 9.45 5.99
CA HIS A 112 -13.46 10.08 6.24
C HIS A 112 -14.02 9.71 7.62
N GLU A 113 -13.91 8.46 8.02
CA GLU A 113 -14.34 7.97 9.34
C GLU A 113 -13.51 8.59 10.47
N ASP A 114 -12.19 8.68 10.32
CA ASP A 114 -11.31 9.32 11.29
C ASP A 114 -11.69 10.79 11.51
N LYS A 115 -11.91 11.51 10.41
CA LYS A 115 -12.32 12.92 10.45
C LYS A 115 -13.70 13.07 11.12
N ALA A 116 -14.63 12.16 10.85
CA ALA A 116 -15.94 12.15 11.49
C ALA A 116 -15.84 11.89 12.99
N ALA A 117 -15.00 10.93 13.41
CA ALA A 117 -14.74 10.61 14.81
C ALA A 117 -14.18 11.83 15.56
N PHE A 118 -13.19 12.53 14.98
CA PHE A 118 -12.63 13.73 15.60
C PHE A 118 -13.64 14.89 15.65
N THR A 119 -14.47 15.05 14.62
CA THR A 119 -15.50 16.11 14.58
C THR A 119 -16.59 15.87 15.62
N ALA A 120 -16.96 14.61 15.87
CA ALA A 120 -18.01 14.23 16.82
C ALA A 120 -17.73 14.71 18.25
N LEU A 121 -16.46 14.84 18.62
CA LEU A 121 -16.02 15.38 19.92
C LEU A 121 -16.60 16.76 20.20
N GLY A 122 -16.65 17.65 19.21
CA GLY A 122 -17.13 19.02 19.38
C GLY A 122 -18.66 19.15 19.44
N SER A 123 -19.40 18.19 18.87
CA SER A 123 -20.86 18.28 18.77
C SER A 123 -21.63 17.53 19.86
N ALA A 124 -21.16 16.34 20.23
CA ALA A 124 -21.85 15.47 21.17
C ALA A 124 -20.84 14.52 21.86
N PRO A 125 -19.98 15.06 22.75
CA PRO A 125 -18.97 14.25 23.43
C PRO A 125 -19.65 13.22 24.35
N SER A 126 -19.28 11.96 24.18
CA SER A 126 -19.61 10.84 25.05
C SER A 126 -18.31 10.10 25.38
N ARG A 127 -18.33 9.23 26.38
CA ARG A 127 -17.15 8.43 26.72
C ARG A 127 -16.67 7.61 25.52
N ASP A 128 -17.60 6.96 24.82
CA ASP A 128 -17.31 6.13 23.66
C ASP A 128 -16.75 6.94 22.49
N SER A 129 -17.30 8.13 22.21
CA SER A 129 -16.79 8.97 21.11
C SER A 129 -15.40 9.54 21.42
N VAL A 130 -15.12 9.87 22.69
CA VAL A 130 -13.80 10.31 23.14
C VAL A 130 -12.79 9.16 23.05
N LEU A 131 -13.16 7.98 23.54
CA LEU A 131 -12.30 6.81 23.51
C LEU A 131 -11.99 6.37 22.08
N GLU A 132 -13.00 6.27 21.21
CA GLU A 132 -12.83 5.93 19.79
C GLU A 132 -11.92 6.93 19.07
N ALA A 133 -12.11 8.23 19.31
CA ALA A 133 -11.25 9.26 18.74
C ALA A 133 -9.78 9.12 19.21
N LEU A 134 -9.56 8.86 20.50
CA LEU A 134 -8.21 8.69 21.04
C LEU A 134 -7.54 7.40 20.56
N ARG A 135 -8.30 6.31 20.39
CA ARG A 135 -7.82 5.05 19.78
C ARG A 135 -7.32 5.27 18.38
N ARG A 136 -8.18 5.81 17.50
CA ARG A 136 -7.83 6.13 16.12
C ARG A 136 -6.64 7.08 16.06
N ALA A 137 -6.61 8.11 16.91
CA ALA A 137 -5.48 9.03 17.00
C ALA A 137 -4.17 8.32 17.38
N ASN A 138 -4.21 7.36 18.30
CA ASN A 138 -3.05 6.57 18.70
C ASN A 138 -2.60 5.58 17.61
N GLU A 139 -3.54 4.89 16.97
CA GLU A 139 -3.27 3.97 15.84
C GLU A 139 -2.62 4.69 14.65
N LEU A 140 -3.06 5.93 14.37
CA LEU A 140 -2.50 6.80 13.34
C LEU A 140 -1.19 7.51 13.77
N GLY A 141 -0.74 7.32 15.01
CA GLY A 141 0.43 7.99 15.58
C GLY A 141 0.28 9.51 15.69
N LEU A 142 -0.95 10.03 15.78
CA LEU A 142 -1.21 11.46 15.93
C LEU A 142 -0.84 11.95 17.32
N ILE A 143 -0.89 11.09 18.33
CA ILE A 143 -0.62 11.40 19.74
C ILE A 143 0.46 10.47 20.31
N SER A 144 1.15 10.90 21.36
CA SER A 144 2.14 10.05 22.03
C SER A 144 1.43 8.90 22.75
N GLN A 145 2.03 7.70 22.80
CA GLN A 145 1.42 6.47 23.30
C GLN A 145 0.47 6.71 24.49
N ARG A 146 -0.84 6.65 24.22
CA ARG A 146 -1.92 6.78 25.23
C ARG A 146 -2.10 8.14 25.92
N ARG A 147 -1.40 9.19 25.44
CA ARG A 147 -1.48 10.56 25.95
C ARG A 147 -2.07 11.49 24.89
N GLY A 148 -3.30 11.93 25.09
CA GLY A 148 -3.97 12.86 24.19
C GLY A 148 -3.34 14.27 24.20
N PRO A 149 -3.82 15.17 23.31
CA PRO A 149 -3.38 16.56 23.31
C PRO A 149 -3.82 17.30 24.56
N ARG A 150 -3.03 18.31 24.95
CA ARG A 150 -3.34 19.29 25.99
C ARG A 150 -4.24 20.37 25.42
N VAL A 151 -5.25 20.76 26.18
CA VAL A 151 -6.12 21.89 25.86
C VAL A 151 -6.07 22.89 27.00
N CYS A 152 -5.82 24.17 26.69
CA CYS A 152 -5.85 25.22 27.69
C CYS A 152 -7.29 25.42 28.16
N VAL A 153 -7.50 25.32 29.47
CA VAL A 153 -8.81 25.59 30.11
C VAL A 153 -8.80 26.88 30.94
N SER A 154 -7.60 27.45 31.14
CA SER A 154 -7.38 28.70 31.86
C SER A 154 -6.13 29.39 31.34
N ASP A 155 -6.32 30.47 30.56
CA ASP A 155 -5.19 31.26 30.07
C ASP A 155 -4.52 32.04 31.21
N ALA A 156 -5.31 32.57 32.15
CA ALA A 156 -4.81 33.40 33.25
C ALA A 156 -3.89 32.62 34.22
N TRP A 157 -4.20 31.33 34.45
CA TRP A 157 -3.42 30.46 35.33
C TRP A 157 -2.54 29.47 34.56
N ARG A 158 -2.60 29.48 33.22
CA ARG A 158 -1.92 28.53 32.32
C ARG A 158 -2.15 27.08 32.75
N ILE A 159 -3.43 26.73 32.97
CA ILE A 159 -3.85 25.38 33.33
C ILE A 159 -4.40 24.68 32.10
N PHE A 160 -3.98 23.42 31.95
CA PHE A 160 -4.29 22.58 30.82
C PHE A 160 -5.00 21.31 31.28
N VAL A 161 -5.84 20.78 30.41
CA VAL A 161 -6.41 19.45 30.56
C VAL A 161 -5.83 18.57 29.46
N ARG A 162 -5.23 17.46 29.85
CA ARG A 162 -4.84 16.36 28.96
C ARG A 162 -5.80 15.20 29.16
N ILE A 163 -6.16 14.52 28.08
CA ILE A 163 -7.02 13.33 28.15
C ILE A 163 -6.15 12.11 27.84
N ASP A 164 -5.98 11.26 28.86
CA ASP A 164 -5.19 10.04 28.77
C ASP A 164 -6.15 8.85 28.71
N PHE A 165 -5.78 7.80 27.96
CA PHE A 165 -6.57 6.57 27.91
C PHE A 165 -5.68 5.34 28.05
N ASN A 166 -6.15 4.34 28.78
CA ASN A 166 -5.41 3.12 29.00
C ASN A 166 -6.20 1.92 28.48
N GLU A 167 -5.68 1.29 27.43
CA GLU A 167 -6.10 -0.04 27.03
C GLU A 167 -5.36 -1.04 27.92
N ALA A 168 -6.02 -1.48 28.99
CA ALA A 168 -5.55 -2.40 30.02
C ALA A 168 -4.35 -3.27 29.61
N PRO A 169 -3.10 -2.90 29.98
CA PRO A 169 -1.93 -3.62 29.50
C PRO A 169 -1.49 -4.79 30.40
N ASP A 170 -2.19 -5.08 31.51
CA ASP A 170 -1.79 -6.20 32.38
C ASP A 170 -2.97 -6.83 33.13
N ARG A 171 -3.46 -7.96 32.59
CA ARG A 171 -4.14 -9.17 33.15
C ARG A 171 -5.03 -9.12 34.41
N TYR A 172 -5.25 -7.99 35.07
CA TYR A 172 -5.93 -7.90 36.36
C TYR A 172 -7.02 -6.82 36.44
N PHE A 173 -7.03 -5.86 35.51
CA PHE A 173 -8.10 -4.87 35.40
C PHE A 173 -8.61 -4.87 33.97
N ASP A 174 -9.84 -5.36 33.77
CA ASP A 174 -10.47 -5.56 32.46
C ASP A 174 -11.12 -4.29 31.88
N GLU A 175 -10.99 -3.15 32.56
CA GLU A 175 -11.72 -1.94 32.19
C GLU A 175 -10.81 -0.91 31.52
N GLU A 176 -11.25 -0.45 30.34
CA GLU A 176 -10.64 0.64 29.61
C GLU A 176 -10.79 1.93 30.43
N GLU A 177 -9.69 2.61 30.70
CA GLU A 177 -9.72 3.79 31.56
C GLU A 177 -9.53 5.05 30.72
N VAL A 178 -10.49 5.98 30.79
CA VAL A 178 -10.32 7.35 30.26
C VAL A 178 -10.15 8.27 31.47
N SER A 179 -9.15 9.15 31.42
CA SER A 179 -8.87 10.07 32.51
C SER A 179 -8.55 11.47 32.00
N PHE A 180 -8.97 12.47 32.77
CA PHE A 180 -8.64 13.88 32.54
C PHE A 180 -7.57 14.27 33.55
N THR A 181 -6.38 14.57 33.04
CA THR A 181 -5.26 15.07 33.82
C THR A 181 -5.26 16.59 33.75
N LEU A 182 -5.50 17.25 34.88
CA LEU A 182 -5.33 18.69 35.05
C LEU A 182 -3.86 18.95 35.37
N GLU A 183 -3.21 19.81 34.61
CA GLU A 183 -1.77 20.09 34.74
C GLU A 183 -1.42 21.55 34.47
N THR A 184 -0.33 22.01 35.07
CA THR A 184 0.26 23.33 34.84
C THR A 184 0.96 23.40 33.49
N PHE A 185 1.31 24.60 33.03
CA PHE A 185 1.99 24.80 31.73
C PHE A 185 3.23 23.92 31.50
N ASP A 186 3.98 23.64 32.56
CA ASP A 186 5.21 22.82 32.56
C ASP A 186 4.97 21.32 32.77
N GLY A 187 3.71 20.88 32.76
CA GLY A 187 3.34 19.47 32.83
C GLY A 187 3.26 18.91 34.25
N ASN A 188 3.32 19.75 35.29
CA ASN A 188 3.08 19.26 36.65
C ASN A 188 1.60 18.96 36.83
N MET A 189 1.32 17.71 37.23
CA MET A 189 -0.01 17.23 37.49
C MET A 189 -0.59 17.87 38.76
N LEU A 190 -1.78 18.47 38.63
CA LEU A 190 -2.55 19.07 39.72
C LEU A 190 -3.62 18.10 40.22
N ALA A 191 -4.37 17.49 39.30
CA ALA A 191 -5.43 16.56 39.62
C ALA A 191 -5.65 15.56 38.49
N VAL A 192 -6.21 14.39 38.81
CA VAL A 192 -6.67 13.40 37.84
C VAL A 192 -8.13 13.10 38.12
N VAL A 193 -8.96 13.15 37.08
CA VAL A 193 -10.38 12.80 37.15
C VAL A 193 -10.62 11.61 36.22
N LEU A 194 -10.95 10.47 36.81
CA LEU A 194 -11.31 9.26 36.06
C LEU A 194 -12.71 9.40 35.45
N TRP A 195 -12.91 8.80 34.29
CA TRP A 195 -14.20 8.67 33.60
C TRP A 195 -14.65 7.20 33.54
N PRO A 196 -15.35 6.73 34.59
CA PRO A 196 -15.97 5.41 34.61
C PRO A 196 -16.97 5.21 33.47
N GLU A 197 -17.15 3.95 33.04
CA GLU A 197 -18.09 3.59 31.95
C GLU A 197 -19.55 3.94 32.26
N ASP A 198 -19.94 3.88 33.54
CA ASP A 198 -21.30 4.13 34.00
C ASP A 198 -21.63 5.61 34.20
N GLN A 199 -20.70 6.53 33.92
CA GLN A 199 -20.88 7.95 34.14
C GLN A 199 -21.02 8.75 32.84
N ASP A 200 -22.01 9.62 32.83
CA ASP A 200 -22.18 10.60 31.76
C ASP A 200 -21.06 11.66 31.77
N VAL A 201 -20.93 12.34 30.63
CA VAL A 201 -19.95 13.42 30.45
C VAL A 201 -20.20 14.56 31.45
N GLU A 202 -21.45 14.85 31.81
CA GLU A 202 -21.81 15.94 32.71
C GLU A 202 -21.23 15.73 34.12
N ALA A 203 -21.43 14.55 34.70
CA ALA A 203 -20.93 14.19 36.03
C ALA A 203 -19.40 14.28 36.11
N VAL A 204 -18.71 13.85 35.05
CA VAL A 204 -17.24 13.91 34.98
C VAL A 204 -16.74 15.34 34.78
N MET A 205 -17.40 16.13 33.94
CA MET A 205 -17.06 17.55 33.76
C MET A 205 -17.32 18.38 35.01
N VAL A 206 -18.35 18.04 35.81
CA VAL A 206 -18.56 18.66 37.13
C VAL A 206 -17.41 18.34 38.08
N LYS A 207 -16.90 17.09 38.08
CA LYS A 207 -15.72 16.71 38.88
C LYS A 207 -14.47 17.48 38.42
N LEU A 208 -14.24 17.56 37.11
CA LEU A 208 -13.13 18.30 36.53
C LEU A 208 -13.20 19.80 36.84
N GLY A 209 -14.37 20.42 36.68
CA GLY A 209 -14.61 21.82 37.03
C GLY A 209 -14.42 22.10 38.52
N ARG A 210 -14.81 21.18 39.40
CA ARG A 210 -14.52 21.29 40.85
C ARG A 210 -13.03 21.20 41.15
N SER A 211 -12.27 20.37 40.44
CA SER A 211 -10.81 20.33 40.56
C SER A 211 -10.19 21.64 40.09
N LEU A 212 -10.61 22.17 38.92
CA LEU A 212 -10.15 23.46 38.41
C LEU A 212 -10.45 24.62 39.39
N LEU A 213 -11.63 24.64 40.01
CA LEU A 213 -12.02 25.65 41.01
C LEU A 213 -11.20 25.58 42.32
N ARG A 214 -10.54 24.46 42.62
CA ARG A 214 -9.63 24.38 43.78
C ARG A 214 -8.29 25.04 43.47
N GLU A 215 -7.84 24.91 42.22
CA GLU A 215 -6.56 25.44 41.75
C GLU A 215 -6.66 26.91 41.31
N THR A 216 -7.85 27.36 40.93
CA THR A 216 -8.10 28.71 40.42
C THR A 216 -9.06 29.49 41.31
N SER A 217 -8.93 30.81 41.30
CA SER A 217 -9.83 31.70 42.05
C SER A 217 -11.15 31.97 41.30
N GLY A 218 -11.91 30.92 41.01
CA GLY A 218 -13.28 31.03 40.49
C GLY A 218 -13.45 30.88 38.98
N GLU A 219 -12.50 30.29 38.26
CA GLU A 219 -12.68 30.02 36.83
C GLU A 219 -13.68 28.88 36.57
N GLN A 220 -14.48 29.06 35.54
CA GLN A 220 -15.45 28.05 35.10
C GLN A 220 -14.84 27.25 33.96
N LEU A 221 -15.01 25.92 34.02
CA LEU A 221 -14.57 25.04 32.95
C LEU A 221 -15.42 25.27 31.69
N ASP A 222 -14.80 25.72 30.60
CA ASP A 222 -15.42 25.71 29.28
C ASP A 222 -15.35 24.30 28.67
N VAL A 223 -16.40 23.52 28.94
CA VAL A 223 -16.53 22.15 28.43
C VAL A 223 -16.51 22.10 26.90
N ARG A 224 -17.12 23.09 26.23
CA ARG A 224 -17.13 23.14 24.76
C ARG A 224 -15.72 23.42 24.24
N GLY A 225 -15.05 24.43 24.80
CA GLY A 225 -13.67 24.78 24.45
C GLY A 225 -12.71 23.61 24.61
N LEU A 226 -12.87 22.81 25.67
CA LEU A 226 -12.09 21.59 25.90
C LEU A 226 -12.21 20.60 24.73
N PHE A 227 -13.43 20.19 24.36
CA PHE A 227 -13.64 19.19 23.32
C PHE A 227 -13.38 19.72 21.90
N GLU A 228 -13.71 20.99 21.62
CA GLU A 228 -13.37 21.64 20.36
C GLU A 228 -11.84 21.79 20.20
N GLY A 229 -11.14 22.12 21.30
CA GLY A 229 -9.68 22.19 21.33
C GLY A 229 -9.02 20.84 21.02
N MET A 230 -9.53 19.75 21.61
CA MET A 230 -9.05 18.40 21.31
C MET A 230 -9.35 18.00 19.86
N SER A 231 -10.59 18.21 19.39
CA SER A 231 -10.98 17.95 18.00
C SER A 231 -10.08 18.67 17.00
N ARG A 232 -9.79 19.95 17.27
CA ARG A 232 -8.89 20.78 16.47
C ARG A 232 -7.46 20.25 16.50
N ALA A 233 -6.94 19.88 17.66
CA ALA A 233 -5.60 19.33 17.81
C ALA A 233 -5.42 18.05 16.98
N LEU A 234 -6.35 17.09 17.10
CA LEU A 234 -6.31 15.85 16.32
C LEU A 234 -6.43 16.11 14.81
N SER A 235 -7.32 17.02 14.41
CA SER A 235 -7.46 17.43 13.01
C SER A 235 -6.17 18.05 12.46
N ILE A 236 -5.50 18.91 13.22
CA ILE A 236 -4.22 19.53 12.83
C ILE A 236 -3.14 18.45 12.68
N ALA A 237 -3.01 17.52 13.62
CA ALA A 237 -2.05 16.43 13.55
C ALA A 237 -2.29 15.53 12.33
N GLN A 238 -3.55 15.29 11.96
CA GLN A 238 -3.90 14.47 10.81
C GLN A 238 -3.42 15.07 9.48
N THR A 239 -3.38 16.41 9.36
CA THR A 239 -3.03 17.09 8.10
C THR A 239 -1.57 16.96 7.66
N ASP A 240 -0.63 16.72 8.58
CA ASP A 240 0.80 16.75 8.28
C ASP A 240 1.59 15.80 9.21
N PRO A 241 2.40 14.87 8.66
CA PRO A 241 3.23 13.97 9.46
C PRO A 241 4.22 14.67 10.41
N GLU A 242 4.74 15.86 10.06
CA GLU A 242 5.69 16.58 10.91
C GLU A 242 5.01 17.18 12.16
N ARG A 243 3.67 17.23 12.18
CA ARG A 243 2.87 17.71 13.33
C ARG A 243 2.55 16.60 14.33
N ARG A 244 3.22 15.46 14.25
CA ARG A 244 2.95 14.24 15.02
C ARG A 244 4.19 13.82 15.82
N PRO A 245 4.01 13.26 17.03
CA PRO A 245 2.78 13.28 17.82
C PRO A 245 2.51 14.69 18.38
N ILE A 246 1.25 15.12 18.38
CA ILE A 246 0.84 16.43 18.87
C ILE A 246 0.76 16.45 20.40
N TRP A 247 1.32 17.50 21.00
CA TRP A 247 1.17 17.78 22.44
C TRP A 247 0.17 18.91 22.68
N GLN A 248 0.25 20.02 21.95
CA GLN A 248 -0.59 21.18 22.21
C GLN A 248 -0.73 22.06 20.96
N VAL A 249 -1.90 22.65 20.78
CA VAL A 249 -2.10 23.73 19.81
C VAL A 249 -1.92 25.07 20.52
N CYS A 250 -1.10 25.94 19.95
CA CYS A 250 -0.89 27.32 20.38
C CYS A 250 -1.44 28.25 19.28
N PRO A 251 -2.72 28.67 19.36
CA PRO A 251 -3.33 29.51 18.34
C PRO A 251 -2.62 30.85 18.17
N PRO A 252 -2.68 31.47 16.97
CA PRO A 252 -3.45 31.02 15.81
C PRO A 252 -2.71 30.04 14.89
N GLN A 253 -1.40 29.82 15.08
CA GLN A 253 -0.55 29.30 14.00
C GLN A 253 0.48 28.24 14.41
N TRP A 254 0.70 27.96 15.71
CA TRP A 254 1.72 26.99 16.14
C TRP A 254 1.14 25.73 16.76
N VAL A 255 1.78 24.61 16.47
CA VAL A 255 1.54 23.34 17.16
C VAL A 255 2.84 22.87 17.78
N VAL A 256 2.76 22.38 19.01
CA VAL A 256 3.86 21.77 19.75
C VAL A 256 3.74 20.25 19.61
N THR A 257 4.84 19.61 19.24
CA THR A 257 5.00 18.17 19.12
C THR A 257 6.11 17.68 20.05
N GLU A 258 6.27 16.37 20.13
CA GLU A 258 7.43 15.77 20.82
C GLU A 258 8.78 16.20 20.22
N HIS A 259 8.79 16.62 18.96
CA HIS A 259 10.02 16.95 18.24
C HIS A 259 10.32 18.45 18.17
N GLY A 260 9.32 19.30 18.33
CA GLY A 260 9.49 20.73 18.11
C GLY A 260 8.18 21.51 18.04
N ILE A 261 8.27 22.69 17.42
CA ILE A 261 7.13 23.51 17.05
C ILE A 261 6.98 23.54 15.53
N HIS A 262 5.75 23.49 15.04
CA HIS A 262 5.43 23.53 13.61
C HIS A 262 4.30 24.52 13.35
N THR A 263 4.28 25.15 12.18
CA THR A 263 3.17 26.00 11.78
C THR A 263 1.96 25.19 11.32
N TYR A 264 0.77 25.76 11.48
CA TYR A 264 -0.50 25.26 10.94
C TYR A 264 -1.37 26.42 10.44
N GLY A 265 -2.52 26.12 9.83
CA GLY A 265 -3.57 27.14 9.61
C GLY A 265 -3.28 28.15 8.50
N GLY A 266 -2.78 27.70 7.34
CA GLY A 266 -2.55 28.55 6.17
C GLY A 266 -1.29 29.42 6.22
N ALA A 267 -0.59 29.47 7.35
CA ALA A 267 0.75 30.03 7.45
C ALA A 267 1.76 29.24 6.59
N PRO A 268 2.83 29.88 6.10
CA PRO A 268 3.93 29.18 5.43
C PRO A 268 4.47 28.05 6.30
N TYR A 269 4.79 26.91 5.67
CA TYR A 269 5.35 25.78 6.39
C TYR A 269 6.67 26.18 7.07
N TYR A 270 6.74 25.98 8.39
CA TYR A 270 7.93 26.21 9.17
C TYR A 270 7.94 25.29 10.39
N GLY A 271 9.11 24.73 10.71
CA GLY A 271 9.31 23.87 11.87
C GLY A 271 10.64 24.19 12.56
N ALA A 272 10.67 24.07 13.88
CA ALA A 272 11.89 24.20 14.68
C ALA A 272 11.94 23.12 15.75
N ALA A 273 12.99 22.31 15.71
CA ALA A 273 13.18 21.23 16.69
C ALA A 273 13.41 21.79 18.10
N THR A 274 12.89 21.14 19.13
CA THR A 274 12.99 21.62 20.52
C THR A 274 14.46 21.78 20.97
N ARG A 275 15.33 20.83 20.60
CA ARG A 275 16.78 20.92 20.87
C ARG A 275 17.44 22.15 20.24
N ALA A 276 16.97 22.59 19.07
CA ALA A 276 17.49 23.78 18.42
C ALA A 276 17.03 25.05 19.14
N LEU A 277 15.80 25.06 19.68
CA LEU A 277 15.28 26.15 20.51
C LEU A 277 16.05 26.25 21.84
N GLU A 278 16.34 25.12 22.50
CA GLU A 278 17.13 25.07 23.74
C GLU A 278 18.56 25.62 23.55
N GLY A 279 19.22 25.24 22.45
CA GLY A 279 20.62 25.58 22.20
C GLY A 279 20.85 26.95 21.55
N ASN A 280 19.81 27.61 21.04
CA ASN A 280 19.97 28.82 20.24
C ASN A 280 18.85 29.84 20.47
N ALA A 281 19.03 30.72 21.45
CA ALA A 281 18.10 31.83 21.72
C ALA A 281 17.86 32.74 20.49
N ARG A 282 18.82 32.83 19.55
CA ARG A 282 18.65 33.63 18.33
C ARG A 282 17.69 32.99 17.33
N LEU A 283 17.44 31.68 17.43
CA LEU A 283 16.50 31.00 16.55
C LEU A 283 15.08 31.49 16.78
N ALA A 284 14.65 31.61 18.04
CA ALA A 284 13.33 32.17 18.37
C ALA A 284 13.20 33.62 17.85
N THR A 285 14.22 34.46 18.05
CA THR A 285 14.25 35.83 17.50
C THR A 285 14.16 35.84 15.98
N HIS A 286 14.91 34.97 15.29
CA HIS A 286 14.86 34.87 13.84
C HIS A 286 13.47 34.47 13.32
N ILE A 287 12.76 33.61 14.05
CA ILE A 287 11.38 33.24 13.72
C ILE A 287 10.45 34.44 13.94
N ALA A 288 10.58 35.12 15.08
CA ALA A 288 9.79 36.29 15.43
C ALA A 288 9.94 37.47 14.45
N GLU A 289 11.09 37.59 13.78
CA GLU A 289 11.35 38.62 12.75
C GLU A 289 10.54 38.41 11.45
N LYS A 290 9.88 37.25 11.28
CA LYS A 290 9.09 36.96 10.07
C LYS A 290 7.76 37.70 10.11
N THR A 291 7.43 38.39 9.01
CA THR A 291 6.24 39.26 8.92
C THR A 291 4.90 38.55 9.06
N TRP A 292 4.86 37.22 8.92
CA TRP A 292 3.64 36.42 9.02
C TRP A 292 3.45 35.81 10.42
N VAL A 293 4.43 35.92 11.31
CA VAL A 293 4.40 35.30 12.64
C VAL A 293 3.64 36.19 13.62
N ASP A 294 2.58 35.64 14.21
CA ASP A 294 2.02 36.09 15.49
C ASP A 294 3.01 35.84 16.64
N PRO A 295 3.50 36.91 17.32
CA PRO A 295 4.54 36.82 18.33
C PRO A 295 4.07 36.14 19.62
N ASP A 296 2.85 36.42 20.08
CA ASP A 296 2.32 35.87 21.33
C ASP A 296 2.18 34.35 21.23
N SER A 297 1.63 33.87 20.11
CA SER A 297 1.53 32.45 19.79
C SER A 297 2.89 31.74 19.68
N LEU A 298 3.90 32.43 19.13
CA LEU A 298 5.26 31.88 19.05
C LEU A 298 5.87 31.75 20.45
N ASP A 299 5.76 32.78 21.26
CA ASP A 299 6.29 32.79 22.62
C ASP A 299 5.67 31.68 23.47
N ASP A 300 4.36 31.47 23.35
CA ASP A 300 3.67 30.35 23.99
C ASP A 300 4.15 29.00 23.47
N ALA A 301 4.25 28.81 22.16
CA ALA A 301 4.71 27.55 21.57
C ALA A 301 6.13 27.19 22.00
N VAL A 302 7.05 28.17 21.99
CA VAL A 302 8.42 27.99 22.45
C VAL A 302 8.45 27.67 23.95
N ALA A 303 7.71 28.43 24.76
CA ALA A 303 7.66 28.19 26.21
C ALA A 303 7.13 26.79 26.54
N VAL A 304 6.08 26.33 25.86
CA VAL A 304 5.51 24.99 26.06
C VAL A 304 6.47 23.90 25.59
N ALA A 305 7.08 24.06 24.40
CA ALA A 305 8.04 23.08 23.88
C ALA A 305 9.22 22.88 24.85
N LEU A 306 9.79 23.96 25.37
CA LEU A 306 10.91 23.93 26.32
C LEU A 306 10.54 23.43 27.71
N ALA A 307 9.29 23.62 28.12
CA ALA A 307 8.82 23.16 29.43
C ALA A 307 8.54 21.65 29.41
N LEU A 308 7.90 21.16 28.34
CA LEU A 308 7.54 19.75 28.17
C LEU A 308 8.69 18.85 27.71
N SER A 309 9.78 19.41 27.16
CA SER A 309 10.96 18.62 26.77
C SER A 309 11.80 18.13 27.95
N LYS A 310 11.56 18.66 29.14
CA LYS A 310 12.28 18.26 30.34
C LYS A 310 11.80 16.88 30.79
N PRO A 311 12.71 15.92 30.97
CA PRO A 311 12.37 14.57 31.43
C PRO A 311 11.86 14.57 32.88
#